data_AF-A0A7X3REZ3-F1
#
_entry.id   AF-A0A7X3REZ3-F1
#
_cell.length_a   1.000
_cell.length_b   1.000
_cell.length_c   1.000
_cell.angle_alpha   90.00
_cell.angle_beta   90.00
_cell.angle_gamma   90.00
#
_symmetry.space_group_name_H-M   'P 1'
#
loop_
_entity.id
_entity.type
_entity.pdbx_description
1 polymer ?
#
loop_
_entity_poly.entity_id
_entity_poly.type
_entity_poly.pdbx_seq_one_letter_code
_entity_poly.pdbx_strand_id
1 'polypeptide(L)'
;MRKEVSTTELHQKLGELLDGVYHNGDRLIIKRADTPLAAIVPIEAYQEMLQQREQAFSVLDRIWEKVPDVSEEEAQDDIEQAIAEVRAEKIRKRSKLSS
;
A
#
# COMPACT_ATOMS: atom_id res chain seq x y z
N MET A 1 -3.34 -21.58 -2.33
CA MET A 1 -2.57 -21.63 -1.05
C MET A 1 -1.19 -20.99 -1.23
N ARG A 2 -0.54 -20.46 -0.18
CA ARG A 2 0.84 -19.94 -0.28
C ARG A 2 1.84 -21.06 -0.01
N LYS A 3 2.77 -21.30 -0.93
CA LYS A 3 3.84 -22.29 -0.79
C LYS A 3 5.20 -21.65 -1.02
N GLU A 4 6.21 -22.20 -0.39
CA GLU A 4 7.61 -21.79 -0.59
C GLU A 4 8.34 -22.94 -1.27
N VAL A 5 9.08 -22.62 -2.32
CA VAL A 5 9.68 -23.62 -3.22
C VAL A 5 11.13 -23.23 -3.45
N SER A 6 12.06 -24.18 -3.35
CA SER A 6 13.45 -23.91 -3.69
C SER A 6 13.65 -23.80 -5.21
N THR A 7 14.70 -23.11 -5.66
CA THR A 7 15.05 -23.09 -7.09
C THR A 7 15.28 -24.49 -7.67
N THR A 8 15.82 -25.42 -6.87
CA THR A 8 16.05 -26.81 -7.28
C THR A 8 14.73 -27.54 -7.49
N GLU A 9 13.80 -27.40 -6.55
CA GLU A 9 12.48 -28.03 -6.63
C GLU A 9 11.65 -27.46 -7.79
N LEU A 10 11.76 -26.15 -8.03
CA LEU A 10 11.13 -25.51 -9.18
C LEU A 10 11.61 -26.12 -10.50
N HIS A 11 12.91 -26.32 -10.68
CA HIS A 11 13.45 -26.93 -11.89
C HIS A 11 13.00 -28.39 -12.08
N GLN A 12 12.84 -29.14 -10.98
CA GLN A 12 12.44 -30.55 -11.02
C GLN A 12 10.95 -30.74 -11.24
N LYS A 13 10.11 -29.83 -10.73
CA LYS A 13 8.65 -30.00 -10.67
C LYS A 13 7.87 -28.83 -11.28
N LEU A 14 8.46 -28.12 -12.24
CA LEU A 14 7.84 -26.92 -12.80
C LEU A 14 6.41 -27.16 -13.30
N GLY A 15 6.18 -28.25 -14.05
CA GLY A 15 4.86 -28.59 -14.59
C GLY A 15 3.80 -28.76 -13.52
N GLU A 16 4.05 -29.64 -12.53
CA GLU A 16 3.14 -29.90 -11.41
C GLU A 16 2.86 -28.62 -10.60
N LEU A 17 3.89 -27.81 -10.37
CA LEU A 17 3.76 -26.55 -9.65
C LEU A 17 2.90 -25.54 -10.42
N LEU A 18 3.06 -25.46 -11.74
CA LEU A 18 2.23 -24.61 -12.60
C LEU A 18 0.79 -25.09 -12.68
N ASP A 19 0.55 -26.40 -12.75
CA ASP A 19 -0.80 -26.97 -12.69
C ASP A 19 -1.50 -26.59 -11.38
N GLY A 20 -0.77 -26.63 -10.25
CA GLY A 20 -1.29 -26.15 -8.97
C GLY A 20 -1.62 -24.66 -8.96
N VAL A 21 -0.80 -23.82 -9.59
CA VAL A 21 -1.09 -22.38 -9.74
C VAL A 21 -2.32 -22.15 -10.60
N TYR A 22 -2.41 -22.83 -11.75
CA TYR A 22 -3.48 -22.65 -12.73
C TYR A 22 -4.82 -23.21 -12.24
N HIS A 23 -4.85 -24.44 -11.72
CA HIS A 23 -6.09 -25.11 -11.34
C HIS A 23 -6.54 -24.82 -9.91
N ASN A 24 -5.60 -24.67 -8.97
CA ASN A 24 -5.92 -24.51 -7.54
C ASN A 24 -5.72 -23.08 -7.03
N GLY A 25 -5.27 -22.16 -7.88
CA GLY A 25 -4.97 -20.78 -7.48
C GLY A 25 -3.81 -20.69 -6.48
N ASP A 26 -2.86 -21.63 -6.55
CA ASP A 26 -1.69 -21.60 -5.67
C ASP A 26 -0.78 -20.40 -5.97
N ARG A 27 -0.13 -19.91 -4.91
CA ARG A 27 0.85 -18.81 -4.96
C ARG A 27 2.17 -19.35 -4.45
N LEU A 28 3.19 -19.36 -5.30
CA LEU A 28 4.49 -19.92 -4.99
C LEU A 28 5.49 -18.80 -4.74
N ILE A 29 6.32 -18.95 -3.72
CA ILE A 29 7.49 -18.10 -3.50
C ILE A 29 8.73 -18.91 -3.75
N ILE A 30 9.49 -18.52 -4.76
CA ILE A 30 10.75 -19.14 -5.13
C ILE A 30 11.84 -18.60 -4.22
N LYS A 31 12.55 -19.50 -3.53
CA LYS A 31 13.64 -19.18 -2.63
C LYS A 31 14.96 -19.78 -3.10
N ARG A 32 16.05 -19.09 -2.76
CA ARG A 32 17.41 -19.64 -2.75
C ARG A 32 17.91 -19.54 -1.31
N ALA A 33 18.16 -20.70 -0.69
CA ALA A 33 18.29 -20.78 0.77
C ALA A 33 17.07 -20.12 1.45
N ASP A 34 17.28 -19.17 2.35
CA ASP A 34 16.21 -18.45 3.05
C ASP A 34 15.77 -17.16 2.34
N THR A 35 16.38 -16.80 1.20
CA THR A 35 16.09 -15.54 0.50
C THR A 35 15.00 -15.75 -0.56
N PRO A 36 13.87 -15.01 -0.50
CA PRO A 36 12.87 -15.02 -1.56
C PRO A 36 13.38 -14.26 -2.80
N LEU A 37 13.26 -14.86 -3.97
CA LEU A 37 13.75 -14.32 -5.24
C LEU A 37 12.62 -13.85 -6.16
N ALA A 38 11.56 -14.64 -6.26
CA ALA A 38 10.45 -14.38 -7.17
C ALA A 38 9.18 -15.07 -6.65
N ALA A 39 8.04 -14.72 -7.22
CA ALA A 39 6.78 -15.40 -6.95
C ALA A 39 6.10 -15.79 -8.26
N ILE A 40 5.44 -16.95 -8.26
CA ILE A 40 4.52 -17.36 -9.32
C ILE A 40 3.12 -17.28 -8.75
N VAL A 41 2.24 -16.56 -9.44
CA VAL A 41 0.85 -16.34 -9.03
C VAL A 41 -0.05 -16.55 -10.24
N PRO A 42 -1.35 -16.85 -10.03
CA PRO A 42 -2.32 -16.90 -11.12
C PRO A 42 -2.36 -15.55 -11.86
N ILE A 43 -2.58 -15.59 -13.17
CA ILE A 43 -2.53 -14.38 -14.00
C ILE A 43 -3.63 -13.39 -13.62
N GLU A 44 -4.80 -13.89 -13.21
CA GLU A 44 -5.94 -13.11 -12.75
C GLU A 44 -5.58 -12.33 -11.48
N ALA A 45 -4.93 -12.99 -10.52
CA ALA A 45 -4.47 -12.37 -9.28
C ALA A 45 -3.39 -11.31 -9.54
N TYR A 46 -2.52 -11.54 -10.54
CA TYR A 46 -1.53 -10.55 -10.96
C TYR A 46 -2.20 -9.34 -11.63
N GLN A 47 -3.17 -9.56 -12.51
CA GLN A 47 -3.92 -8.50 -13.19
C GLN A 47 -4.74 -7.66 -12.21
N GLU A 48 -5.42 -8.28 -11.25
CA GLU A 48 -6.13 -7.56 -10.19
C GLU A 48 -5.17 -6.68 -9.38
N MET A 49 -3.99 -7.20 -9.03
CA MET A 49 -2.99 -6.41 -8.30
C MET A 49 -2.50 -5.20 -9.12
N LEU A 50 -2.30 -5.37 -10.42
CA LEU A 50 -1.93 -4.26 -11.30
C LEU A 50 -3.05 -3.21 -11.41
N GLN A 51 -4.29 -3.65 -11.60
CA GLN A 51 -5.45 -2.76 -11.68
C GLN A 51 -5.66 -1.99 -10.38
N GLN A 52 -5.57 -2.66 -9.23
CA GLN A 52 -5.70 -2.01 -7.92
C GLN A 52 -4.59 -0.99 -7.71
N ARG A 53 -3.36 -1.30 -8.14
CA ARG A 53 -2.24 -0.35 -8.04
C ARG A 53 -2.52 0.89 -8.88
N GLU A 54 -2.94 0.72 -10.13
CA GLU A 54 -3.27 1.83 -11.03
C GLU A 54 -4.42 2.68 -10.49
N GLN A 55 -5.46 2.05 -9.93
CA GLN A 55 -6.57 2.74 -9.29
C GLN A 55 -6.15 3.49 -8.02
N ALA A 56 -5.31 2.90 -7.17
CA ALA A 56 -4.83 3.52 -5.95
C ALA A 56 -4.03 4.80 -6.23
N PHE A 57 -3.20 4.81 -7.28
CA PHE A 57 -2.47 6.01 -7.70
C PHE A 57 -3.40 7.06 -8.34
N SER A 58 -4.41 6.65 -9.12
CA SER A 58 -5.36 7.61 -9.72
C SER A 58 -6.17 8.43 -8.70
N VAL A 59 -6.43 7.87 -7.52
CA VAL A 59 -7.10 8.59 -6.43
C VAL A 59 -6.16 9.61 -5.79
N LEU A 60 -4.88 9.26 -5.62
CA LEU A 60 -3.86 10.17 -5.10
C LEU A 60 -3.60 11.32 -6.08
N ASP A 61 -3.54 11.04 -7.39
CA ASP A 61 -3.38 12.06 -8.43
C ASP A 61 -4.58 13.03 -8.44
N ARG A 62 -5.82 12.52 -8.32
CA ARG A 62 -7.02 13.38 -8.20
C ARG A 62 -7.04 14.25 -6.94
N ILE A 63 -6.42 13.77 -5.86
CA ILE A 63 -6.26 14.57 -4.65
C ILE A 63 -5.19 15.64 -4.90
N TRP A 64 -4.04 15.26 -5.45
CA TRP A 64 -2.93 16.15 -5.77
C TRP A 64 -3.30 17.24 -6.79
N GLU A 65 -4.09 16.95 -7.82
CA GLU A 65 -4.59 17.95 -8.79
C GLU A 65 -5.49 19.02 -8.15
N LYS A 66 -6.11 18.70 -7.00
CA LYS A 66 -6.97 19.63 -6.25
C LYS A 66 -6.22 20.35 -5.13
N VAL A 67 -4.98 19.94 -4.85
CA VAL A 67 -4.13 20.63 -3.89
C VAL A 67 -3.54 21.84 -4.62
N PRO A 68 -3.82 23.07 -4.17
CA PRO A 68 -3.19 24.26 -4.74
C PRO A 68 -1.67 24.14 -4.60
N ASP A 69 -0.93 24.62 -5.60
CA ASP A 69 0.53 24.72 -5.57
C ASP A 69 0.93 25.83 -4.59
N VAL A 70 0.77 25.56 -3.30
CA VAL A 70 1.22 26.42 -2.21
C VAL A 70 2.65 26.04 -1.87
N SER A 71 3.47 27.06 -1.62
CA SER A 71 4.84 26.84 -1.17
C SER A 71 4.85 26.12 0.19
N GLU A 72 5.93 25.39 0.47
CA GLU A 72 6.10 24.67 1.74
C GLU A 72 5.99 25.63 2.95
N GLU A 73 6.42 26.89 2.78
CA GLU A 73 6.34 27.95 3.78
C GLU A 73 4.87 28.37 4.04
N GLU A 74 4.07 28.60 3.00
CA GLU A 74 2.65 28.94 3.14
C GLU A 74 1.83 27.79 3.74
N ALA A 75 2.12 26.54 3.34
CA ALA A 75 1.46 25.38 3.91
C ALA A 75 1.77 25.21 5.41
N GLN A 76 3.01 25.51 5.82
CA GLN A 76 3.43 25.45 7.21
C GLN A 76 2.75 26.53 8.06
N ASP A 77 2.67 27.76 7.55
CA ASP A 77 1.98 28.87 8.21
C ASP A 77 0.47 28.58 8.40
N ASP A 78 -0.19 28.02 7.37
CA ASP A 78 -1.61 27.62 7.46
C ASP A 78 -1.84 26.54 8.53
N ILE A 79 -0.95 25.54 8.61
CA ILE A 79 -1.01 24.49 9.64
C ILE A 79 -0.83 25.09 11.04
N GLU A 80 0.14 25.97 11.21
CA GLU A 80 0.42 26.61 12.50
C GLU A 80 -0.75 27.47 12.96
N GLN A 81 -1.35 28.23 12.05
CA GLN A 81 -2.54 29.04 12.34
C GLN A 81 -3.73 28.16 12.76
N ALA A 82 -4.01 27.08 12.02
CA ALA A 82 -5.09 26.15 12.37
C ALA A 82 -4.88 25.49 13.74
N ILE A 83 -3.63 25.10 14.07
CA ILE A 83 -3.28 24.55 15.38
C ILE A 83 -3.48 25.60 16.48
N ALA A 84 -3.08 26.84 16.24
CA ALA A 84 -3.21 27.94 17.19
C ALA A 84 -4.69 28.25 17.50
N GLU A 85 -5.55 28.27 16.49
CA GLU A 85 -6.99 28.48 16.63
C GLU A 85 -7.65 27.40 17.48
N VAL A 86 -7.36 26.11 17.20
CA VAL A 86 -7.90 24.99 17.98
C VAL A 86 -7.41 25.02 19.44
N ARG A 87 -6.14 25.39 19.67
CA ARG A 87 -5.59 25.57 21.02
C ARG A 87 -6.28 26.70 21.77
N ALA A 88 -6.47 27.85 21.11
CA ALA A 88 -7.16 29.00 21.69
C ALA A 88 -8.63 28.67 22.04
N GLU A 89 -9.32 27.91 21.20
CA GLU A 89 -10.69 27.48 21.45
C GLU A 89 -10.78 26.50 22.62
N LYS A 90 -9.84 25.55 22.74
CA LYS A 90 -9.74 24.64 23.89
C LYS A 90 -9.49 25.39 25.19
N ILE A 91 -8.64 26.43 25.19
CA ILE A 91 -8.38 27.26 26.37
C ILE A 91 -9.64 28.04 26.76
N ARG A 92 -10.36 28.64 25.80
CA ARG A 92 -11.65 29.33 26.06
C ARG A 92 -12.74 28.39 26.58
N LYS A 93 -12.80 27.15 26.11
CA LYS A 93 -13.76 26.15 26.62
C LYS A 93 -13.41 25.71 28.04
N ARG A 94 -12.12 25.58 28.38
CA ARG A 94 -11.67 25.25 29.75
C ARG A 94 -11.89 26.39 30.75
N SER A 95 -11.72 27.65 30.35
CA SER A 95 -11.97 28.79 31.25
C SER A 95 -13.47 28.98 31.54
N LYS A 96 -14.35 28.70 30.58
CA LYS A 96 -15.81 28.74 30.77
C LYS A 96 -16.38 27.60 31.62
N LEU A 97 -15.64 26.50 31.82
CA LEU A 97 -16.07 25.36 32.66
C LEU A 97 -15.61 25.50 34.13
N SER A 98 -14.81 26.52 34.44
CA SER A 98 -14.22 26.79 35.76
C SER A 98 -14.77 28.07 36.41
N SER A 99 -15.85 28.65 35.85
CA SER A 99 -16.59 29.80 36.40
C SER A 99 -18.02 29.41 36.74
#